data_AF-A0AAN6UY57-F1
#
_entry.id   AF-A0AAN6UY57-F1
#
_cell.length_a   1.000
_cell.length_b   1.000
_cell.length_c   1.000
_cell.angle_alpha   90.00
_cell.angle_beta   90.00
_cell.angle_gamma   90.00
#
_symmetry.space_group_name_H-M   'P 1'
#
loop_
_entity.id
_entity.type
_entity.pdbx_description
1 polymer ?
#
loop_
_entity_poly.entity_id
_entity_poly.type
_entity_poly.pdbx_seq_one_letter_code
_entity_poly.pdbx_strand_id
1 'polypeptide(L)'
;MPPTDRKQYSIIARVQALTLHACGTKVSDIEKITGVKKWAFMALLARAKKRGYVPGARIVYEHIQTMGAAKSPVKGGKSPKVGGKSKRGKGVEEEDLDGEGGDEEMEEGEEEVSDSESTAV
;
A
#
# COMPACT_ATOMS: atom_id res chain seq x y z
N MET A 1 15.35 -2.67 23.02
CA MET A 1 15.31 -1.25 22.59
C MET A 1 14.30 -1.12 21.46
N PRO A 2 13.28 -0.25 21.53
CA PRO A 2 12.49 0.08 20.35
C PRO A 2 13.35 0.96 19.42
N PRO A 3 13.37 0.72 18.09
CA PRO A 3 14.10 1.58 17.16
C PRO A 3 13.50 2.99 17.16
N THR A 4 14.31 3.98 17.50
CA THR A 4 13.92 5.39 17.69
C THR A 4 13.82 6.20 16.40
N ASP A 5 14.36 5.70 15.30
CA ASP A 5 14.47 6.45 14.05
C ASP A 5 13.46 5.96 13.02
N ARG A 6 12.19 6.34 13.22
CA ARG A 6 11.15 6.16 12.20
C ARG A 6 11.42 7.13 11.05
N LYS A 7 12.22 6.71 10.07
CA LYS A 7 12.48 7.49 8.85
C LYS A 7 11.15 7.86 8.20
N GLN A 8 10.86 9.16 8.18
CA GLN A 8 9.66 9.68 7.55
C GLN A 8 9.88 9.73 6.04
N TYR A 9 9.00 9.08 5.28
CA TYR A 9 9.02 9.14 3.82
C TYR A 9 8.46 10.48 3.34
N SER A 10 9.02 10.99 2.25
CA SER A 10 8.53 12.23 1.64
C SER A 10 7.07 12.08 1.22
N ILE A 11 6.37 13.20 1.09
CA ILE A 11 5.00 13.23 0.57
C ILE A 11 4.97 12.62 -0.84
N ILE A 12 5.93 13.01 -1.69
CA ILE A 12 6.04 12.55 -3.08
C ILE A 12 6.17 11.03 -3.14
N ALA A 13 7.07 10.43 -2.35
CA ALA A 13 7.27 8.98 -2.34
C ALA A 13 6.00 8.21 -1.92
N ARG A 14 5.23 8.76 -0.98
CA ARG A 14 3.96 8.17 -0.54
C ARG A 14 2.87 8.26 -1.60
N VAL A 15 2.77 9.40 -2.29
CA VAL A 15 1.85 9.56 -3.43
C VAL A 15 2.22 8.57 -4.52
N GLN A 16 3.48 8.55 -4.95
CA GLN A 16 3.97 7.63 -5.98
C GLN A 16 3.69 6.17 -5.62
N ALA A 17 3.92 5.77 -4.37
CA ALA A 17 3.64 4.40 -3.93
C ALA A 17 2.15 4.03 -4.03
N LEU A 18 1.25 4.94 -3.64
CA LEU A 18 -0.20 4.72 -3.78
C LEU A 18 -0.66 4.74 -5.24
N THR A 19 -0.05 5.57 -6.08
CA THR A 19 -0.33 5.59 -7.52
C THR A 19 0.11 4.28 -8.18
N LEU A 20 1.33 3.82 -7.94
CA LEU A 20 1.84 2.56 -8.49
C LEU A 20 0.99 1.36 -8.07
N HIS A 21 0.52 1.35 -6.82
CA HIS A 21 -0.41 0.35 -6.33
C HIS A 21 -1.77 0.42 -7.03
N ALA A 22 -2.29 1.63 -7.30
CA ALA A 22 -3.52 1.78 -8.09
C ALA A 22 -3.36 1.25 -9.52
N CYS A 23 -2.13 1.30 -10.08
CA CYS A 23 -1.80 0.72 -11.38
C CYS A 23 -1.52 -0.80 -11.34
N GLY A 24 -1.71 -1.49 -10.21
CA GLY A 24 -1.46 -2.94 -10.11
C GLY A 24 0.02 -3.33 -9.96
N THR A 25 0.91 -2.38 -9.68
CA THR A 25 2.34 -2.69 -9.49
C THR A 25 2.55 -3.53 -8.22
N LYS A 26 3.38 -4.58 -8.31
CA LYS A 26 3.73 -5.42 -7.16
C LYS A 26 4.45 -4.60 -6.10
N VAL A 27 4.15 -4.88 -4.83
CA VAL A 27 4.73 -4.15 -3.69
C VAL A 27 6.26 -4.20 -3.65
N SER A 28 6.85 -5.31 -4.09
CA SER A 28 8.31 -5.46 -4.18
C SER A 28 8.94 -4.50 -5.18
N ASP A 29 8.24 -4.16 -6.26
CA ASP A 29 8.73 -3.24 -7.27
C ASP A 29 8.44 -1.78 -6.89
N ILE A 30 7.32 -1.53 -6.18
CA ILE A 30 7.06 -0.23 -5.54
C ILE A 30 8.20 0.15 -4.59
N GLU A 31 8.71 -0.80 -3.81
CA GLU A 31 9.84 -0.55 -2.90
C GLU A 31 11.12 -0.17 -3.66
N LYS A 32 11.40 -0.81 -4.81
CA LYS A 32 12.56 -0.48 -5.66
C LYS A 32 12.43 0.90 -6.29
N ILE A 33 11.23 1.26 -6.76
CA ILE A 33 10.97 2.53 -7.47
C ILE A 33 10.94 3.72 -6.50
N THR A 34 10.21 3.57 -5.38
CA THR A 34 9.93 4.68 -4.45
C THR A 34 10.86 4.71 -3.24
N GLY A 35 11.58 3.63 -2.98
CA GLY A 35 12.36 3.44 -1.75
C GLY A 35 11.52 3.26 -0.48
N VAL A 36 10.18 3.21 -0.60
CA VAL A 36 9.28 2.98 0.53
C VAL A 36 9.28 1.50 0.86
N LYS A 37 9.72 1.14 2.08
CA LYS A 37 9.76 -0.26 2.52
C LYS A 37 8.36 -0.86 2.54
N LYS A 38 8.24 -2.14 2.18
CA LYS A 38 6.98 -2.90 2.19
C LYS A 38 6.14 -2.68 3.45
N TRP A 39 6.72 -2.79 4.64
CA TRP A 39 5.98 -2.61 5.90
C TRP A 39 5.43 -1.19 6.08
N ALA A 40 6.18 -0.18 5.64
CA ALA A 40 5.78 1.22 5.73
C ALA A 40 4.69 1.53 4.69
N PHE A 41 4.81 0.96 3.50
CA PHE A 41 3.79 1.04 2.46
C PHE A 41 2.49 0.37 2.89
N MET A 42 2.52 -0.83 3.46
CA MET A 42 1.32 -1.50 3.99
C MET A 42 0.64 -0.66 5.08
N ALA A 43 1.41 -0.06 5.99
CA ALA A 43 0.87 0.83 7.01
C ALA A 43 0.28 2.13 6.42
N LEU A 44 0.85 2.66 5.33
CA LEU A 44 0.30 3.78 4.58
C LEU A 44 -1.03 3.38 3.93
N LEU A 45 -1.06 2.26 3.21
CA LEU A 45 -2.24 1.75 2.52
C LEU A 45 -3.41 1.50 3.49
N ALA A 46 -3.14 0.88 4.65
CA ALA A 46 -4.16 0.67 5.67
C ALA A 46 -4.75 1.99 6.19
N ARG A 47 -3.92 3.03 6.37
CA ARG A 47 -4.38 4.36 6.78
C ARG A 47 -5.15 5.08 5.68
N ALA A 48 -4.70 4.96 4.44
CA ALA A 48 -5.38 5.52 3.28
C ALA A 48 -6.77 4.88 3.13
N LYS A 49 -6.89 3.55 3.21
CA LYS A 49 -8.17 2.82 3.16
C LYS A 49 -9.14 3.28 4.25
N LYS A 50 -8.65 3.46 5.49
CA LYS A 50 -9.46 4.02 6.60
C LYS A 50 -9.98 5.43 6.33
N ARG A 51 -9.35 6.18 5.43
CA ARG A 51 -9.73 7.54 5.04
C ARG A 51 -10.54 7.59 3.73
N GLY A 52 -10.93 6.43 3.18
CA GLY A 52 -11.73 6.36 1.96
C GLY A 52 -10.92 6.28 0.66
N TYR A 53 -9.63 5.92 0.73
CA TYR A 53 -8.87 5.66 -0.48
C TYR A 53 -9.41 4.46 -1.25
N VAL A 54 -9.69 4.69 -2.54
CA VAL A 54 -10.05 3.67 -3.54
C VAL A 54 -8.97 3.66 -4.63
N PRO A 55 -8.43 2.49 -5.01
CA PRO A 55 -7.51 2.38 -6.15
C PRO A 55 -8.16 2.95 -7.42
N GLY A 56 -7.44 3.77 -8.17
CA GLY A 56 -7.95 4.44 -9.37
C GLY A 56 -8.70 5.76 -9.11
N ALA A 57 -9.10 6.03 -7.86
CA ALA A 57 -9.68 7.32 -7.49
C ALA A 57 -8.62 8.38 -7.19
N ARG A 58 -9.04 9.65 -7.14
CA ARG A 58 -8.14 10.77 -6.83
C ARG A 58 -7.52 10.61 -5.43
N ILE A 59 -6.20 10.68 -5.37
CA ILE A 59 -5.46 10.67 -4.10
C ILE A 59 -5.53 12.06 -3.48
N VAL A 60 -6.19 12.19 -2.32
CA VAL A 60 -6.19 13.43 -1.54
C VAL A 60 -5.04 13.45 -0.52
N TYR A 61 -4.67 14.65 -0.08
CA TYR A 61 -3.59 14.86 0.90
C TYR A 61 -3.82 14.08 2.21
N GLU A 62 -5.08 13.87 2.60
CA GLU A 62 -5.40 13.08 3.78
C GLU A 62 -4.96 11.62 3.64
N HIS A 63 -4.96 11.03 2.45
CA HIS A 63 -4.54 9.63 2.28
C HIS A 63 -3.05 9.42 2.55
N ILE A 64 -2.24 10.46 2.35
CA ILE A 64 -0.79 10.39 2.49
C ILE A 64 -0.27 10.89 3.85
N GLN A 65 -1.12 11.54 4.65
CA GLN A 65 -0.66 12.17 5.88
C GLN A 65 -0.24 11.13 6.94
N THR A 66 0.99 11.26 7.41
CA THR A 66 1.44 10.51 8.59
C THR A 66 1.11 11.37 9.79
N MET A 67 0.25 10.87 10.68
CA MET A 67 0.13 11.44 12.02
C MET A 67 1.55 11.43 12.59
N GLY A 68 2.16 12.61 12.72
CA GLY A 68 3.40 12.76 13.46
C GLY A 68 3.20 12.10 14.81
N ALA A 69 4.22 11.39 15.31
CA ALA A 69 4.14 10.81 16.65
C ALA A 69 3.64 11.91 17.58
N ALA A 70 2.40 11.78 18.07
CA ALA A 70 1.92 12.64 19.13
C ALA A 70 3.03 12.55 20.18
N LYS A 71 3.64 13.70 20.52
CA LYS A 71 4.62 13.76 21.59
C LYS A 71 3.92 13.14 22.78
N SER A 72 4.26 11.89 23.11
CA SER A 72 3.68 11.22 24.25
C SER A 72 4.05 12.11 25.43
N PRO A 73 3.10 12.68 26.18
CA PRO A 73 3.47 13.37 27.39
C PRO A 73 4.21 12.33 28.23
N VAL A 74 5.49 12.58 28.51
CA VAL A 74 6.28 11.81 29.44
C VAL A 74 5.68 12.01 30.83
N LYS A 75 4.56 11.34 31.12
CA LYS A 75 4.08 11.20 32.48
C LYS A 75 4.96 10.16 33.15
N GLY A 76 5.97 10.65 33.86
CA GLY A 76 6.53 9.91 34.98
C GLY A 76 5.36 9.47 35.88
N GLY A 77 5.26 8.17 36.16
CA GLY A 77 4.18 7.65 37.00
C GLY A 77 3.99 6.15 36.87
N LYS A 78 4.81 5.39 37.60
CA LYS A 78 4.57 4.07 38.20
C LYS A 78 3.61 3.13 37.45
N SER A 79 4.17 2.10 36.81
CA SER A 79 3.44 0.92 36.34
C SER A 79 2.79 0.17 37.51
N PRO A 80 1.46 -0.07 37.54
CA PRO A 80 0.92 -1.13 38.37
C PRO A 80 1.22 -2.48 37.71
N LYS A 81 1.97 -3.33 38.41
CA LYS A 81 2.04 -4.76 38.15
C LYS A 81 0.65 -5.34 38.37
N VAL A 82 -0.01 -5.79 37.30
CA VAL A 82 -1.15 -6.70 37.43
C VAL A 82 -0.85 -7.91 36.58
N GLY A 83 -0.46 -8.99 37.24
CA GLY A 83 -0.42 -10.32 36.65
C GLY A 83 -1.83 -10.75 36.32
N GLY A 84 -2.03 -11.26 35.11
CA GLY A 84 -3.27 -11.87 34.66
C GLY A 84 -2.94 -12.98 33.68
N LYS A 85 -2.89 -14.22 34.18
CA LYS A 85 -2.93 -15.41 33.34
C LYS A 85 -4.33 -15.45 32.69
N SER A 86 -4.45 -15.10 31.41
CA SER A 86 -5.65 -15.44 30.63
C SER A 86 -5.36 -16.60 29.70
N LYS A 87 -5.96 -17.72 30.07
CA LYS A 87 -6.12 -18.97 29.31
C LYS A 87 -7.26 -18.81 28.30
N ARG A 88 -7.07 -19.41 27.12
CA ARG A 88 -8.04 -20.06 26.21
C ARG A 88 -8.98 -19.21 25.32
N GLY A 89 -9.09 -19.74 24.09
CA GLY A 89 -10.06 -19.51 23.02
C GLY A 89 -9.27 -19.41 21.72
N LYS A 90 -9.01 -20.43 20.90
CA LYS A 90 -9.80 -21.57 20.37
C LYS A 90 -11.11 -21.14 19.69
N GLY A 91 -11.04 -21.07 18.37
CA GLY A 91 -12.17 -21.23 17.46
C GLY A 91 -12.36 -20.04 16.50
N VAL A 92 -12.77 -20.39 15.27
CA VAL A 92 -13.43 -19.56 14.26
C VAL A 92 -12.51 -18.74 13.36
N GLU A 93 -12.47 -18.89 12.03
CA GLU A 93 -12.94 -19.87 11.05
C GLU A 93 -12.11 -19.50 9.79
N GLU A 94 -11.59 -20.50 9.08
CA GLU A 94 -10.99 -20.28 7.76
C GLU A 94 -12.12 -19.82 6.83
N GLU A 95 -12.07 -18.57 6.40
CA GLU A 95 -12.88 -18.11 5.27
C GLU A 95 -12.09 -18.44 4.00
N ASP A 96 -12.38 -19.62 3.45
CA ASP A 96 -12.19 -19.97 2.05
C ASP A 96 -12.83 -18.87 1.18
N LEU A 97 -11.99 -18.00 0.62
CA LEU A 97 -12.36 -17.21 -0.54
C LEU A 97 -11.76 -17.89 -1.76
N ASP A 98 -12.51 -18.85 -2.28
CA ASP A 98 -12.54 -19.22 -3.70
C ASP A 98 -12.79 -17.96 -4.53
N GLY A 99 -11.71 -17.28 -4.91
CA GLY A 99 -11.71 -16.26 -5.93
C GLY A 99 -11.22 -16.88 -7.23
N GLU A 100 -12.17 -17.29 -8.07
CA GLU A 100 -11.97 -17.80 -9.43
C GLU A 100 -10.86 -17.07 -10.17
N GLY A 101 -10.02 -17.86 -10.86
CA GLY A 101 -9.16 -17.36 -11.91
C GLY A 101 -10.01 -16.72 -13.01
N GLY A 102 -9.69 -15.47 -13.30
CA GLY A 102 -9.99 -14.85 -14.57
C GLY A 102 -8.70 -14.76 -15.37
N ASP A 103 -8.39 -15.82 -16.09
CA ASP A 103 -7.59 -15.80 -17.31
C ASP A 103 -8.32 -14.94 -18.36
N GLU A 104 -8.11 -13.63 -18.34
CA GLU A 104 -8.39 -12.81 -19.51
C GLU A 104 -7.10 -12.70 -20.32
N GLU A 105 -6.93 -13.68 -21.20
CA GLU A 105 -6.01 -13.58 -22.34
C GLU A 105 -6.41 -12.34 -23.16
N MET A 106 -5.61 -11.28 -23.10
CA MET A 106 -5.73 -10.18 -24.05
C MET A 106 -4.90 -10.51 -25.28
N GLU A 107 -5.64 -10.83 -26.34
CA GLU A 107 -5.25 -11.10 -27.71
C GLU A 107 -4.21 -10.08 -28.23
N GLU A 108 -3.19 -10.60 -28.91
CA GLU A 108 -2.19 -9.82 -29.63
C GLU A 108 -2.88 -9.06 -30.77
N GLY A 109 -3.05 -7.75 -30.60
CA GLY A 109 -3.38 -6.85 -31.70
C GLY A 109 -2.14 -6.60 -32.57
N GLU A 110 -1.93 -7.48 -33.55
CA GLU A 110 -1.17 -7.16 -34.74
C GLU A 110 -2.04 -6.26 -35.63
N GLU A 111 -1.68 -4.99 -35.78
CA GLU A 111 -2.25 -4.15 -36.84
C GLU A 111 -1.14 -3.57 -37.70
N GLU A 112 -1.35 -3.81 -38.99
CA GLU A 112 -0.38 -3.85 -40.05
C GLU A 112 0.26 -2.50 -40.37
N VAL A 113 1.48 -2.63 -40.89
CA VAL A 113 2.18 -1.62 -41.65
C VAL A 113 1.30 -1.11 -42.80
N SER A 114 1.05 0.19 -42.85
CA SER A 114 0.68 0.85 -44.11
C SER A 114 1.91 1.56 -44.65
N ASP A 115 2.70 0.82 -45.43
CA ASP A 115 3.59 1.40 -46.41
C ASP A 115 2.71 1.84 -47.59
N SER A 116 2.57 3.15 -47.79
CA SER A 116 1.96 3.70 -48.99
C SER A 116 2.97 4.57 -49.69
N GLU A 117 3.82 3.87 -50.43
CA GLU A 117 4.34 4.25 -51.74
C GLU A 117 3.42 5.26 -52.45
N SER A 118 3.90 6.50 -52.61
CA SER A 118 3.38 7.42 -53.62
C SER A 118 4.46 7.64 -54.66
N THR A 119 4.44 6.75 -55.65
CA THR A 119 4.94 7.02 -57.00
C THR A 119 3.84 7.80 -57.74
N ALA A 120 4.15 8.97 -58.28
CA ALA A 120 3.45 9.54 -59.44
C ALA A 120 4.21 10.77 -59.98
N VAL A 121 4.97 10.49 -61.04
CA VAL A 121 5.29 11.30 -62.25
C VAL A 121 5.84 12.73 -62.13
#